data_AF-A0A527VPQ2-F1
#
_entry.id   AF-A0A527VPQ2-F1
#
_cell.length_a   1.000
_cell.length_b   1.000
_cell.length_c   1.000
_cell.angle_alpha   90.00
_cell.angle_beta   90.00
_cell.angle_gamma   90.00
#
_symmetry.space_group_name_H-M   'P 1'
#
loop_
_entity.id
_entity.type
_entity.pdbx_description
1 polymer ?
#
loop_
_entity_poly.entity_id
_entity_poly.type
_entity_poly.pdbx_seq_one_letter_code
_entity_poly.pdbx_strand_id
1 'polypeptide(L)'
;NPLNPISHTPFGRSVAATAELFERTTRRYGKPQFGLDKTVVDWKSVDVTEKTVWSKPFCNLVRFERALPAGRKPDPKLLIVAPMSGHYATLLRGTVEAMLPHADVHIT
;
A
#
# COMPACT_ATOMS: atom_id res chain seq x y z
N ASN A 1 -5.99 -33.14 -4.32
CA ASN A 1 -6.54 -34.51 -4.44
C ASN A 1 -5.83 -35.20 -5.61
N PRO A 2 -5.01 -36.24 -5.38
CA PRO A 2 -3.92 -36.63 -6.29
C PRO A 2 -4.25 -37.73 -7.31
N LEU A 3 -5.51 -37.91 -7.73
CA LEU A 3 -5.92 -39.01 -8.61
C LEU A 3 -6.53 -38.55 -9.95
N ASN A 4 -5.89 -37.61 -10.66
CA ASN A 4 -6.24 -37.36 -12.07
C ASN A 4 -4.99 -37.46 -12.98
N PRO A 5 -4.90 -38.50 -13.85
CA PRO A 5 -3.76 -38.72 -14.75
C PRO A 5 -3.56 -37.61 -15.81
N ILE A 6 -4.52 -36.69 -15.95
CA ILE A 6 -4.49 -35.59 -16.93
C ILE A 6 -3.69 -34.38 -16.42
N SER A 7 -3.39 -34.32 -15.11
CA SER A 7 -2.73 -33.18 -14.44
C SER A 7 -1.31 -32.87 -14.95
N HIS A 8 -0.66 -33.81 -15.64
CA HIS A 8 0.70 -33.62 -16.19
C HIS A 8 0.75 -33.27 -17.68
N THR A 9 -0.40 -33.14 -18.34
CA THR A 9 -0.44 -32.70 -19.74
C THR A 9 -0.18 -31.18 -19.84
N PRO A 10 0.44 -30.68 -20.92
CA PRO A 10 0.62 -29.23 -21.15
C PRO A 10 -0.70 -28.45 -21.06
N PHE A 11 -1.81 -29.11 -21.40
CA PHE A 11 -3.18 -28.59 -21.35
C PHE A 11 -3.75 -28.52 -19.91
N GLY A 12 -3.42 -29.48 -19.04
CA GLY A 12 -3.81 -29.44 -17.63
C GLY A 12 -3.11 -28.32 -16.85
N ARG A 13 -1.83 -28.06 -17.16
CA ARG A 13 -1.07 -26.93 -16.58
C ARG A 13 -1.60 -25.58 -17.03
N SER A 14 -1.98 -25.43 -18.30
CA SER A 14 -2.53 -24.16 -18.80
C SER A 14 -3.90 -23.85 -18.20
N VAL A 15 -4.77 -24.84 -18.02
CA VAL A 15 -6.09 -24.65 -17.38
C VAL A 15 -5.96 -24.30 -15.90
N ALA A 16 -5.05 -24.96 -15.16
CA ALA A 16 -4.78 -24.62 -13.76
C ALA A 16 -4.21 -23.20 -13.60
N ALA A 17 -3.24 -22.81 -14.44
CA ALA A 17 -2.69 -21.46 -14.46
C ALA A 17 -3.73 -20.41 -14.86
N THR A 18 -4.64 -20.73 -15.78
CA THR A 18 -5.73 -19.84 -16.19
C THR A 18 -6.75 -19.68 -15.05
N ALA A 19 -7.09 -20.76 -14.34
CA ALA A 19 -7.97 -20.72 -13.18
C ALA A 19 -7.37 -19.93 -12.01
N GLU A 20 -6.07 -20.06 -11.75
CA GLU A 20 -5.34 -19.29 -10.74
C GLU A 20 -5.27 -17.79 -11.11
N LEU A 21 -5.08 -17.46 -12.39
CA LEU A 21 -5.13 -16.09 -12.91
C LEU A 21 -6.55 -15.48 -12.83
N PHE A 22 -7.60 -16.26 -13.09
CA PHE A 22 -9.01 -15.85 -12.93
C PHE A 22 -9.40 -15.66 -11.46
N GLU A 23 -8.91 -16.50 -10.55
CA GLU A 23 -9.09 -16.35 -9.11
C GLU A 23 -8.41 -15.06 -8.59
N ARG A 24 -7.19 -14.77 -9.07
CA ARG A 24 -6.45 -13.55 -8.71
C ARG A 24 -7.06 -12.26 -9.28
N THR A 25 -7.71 -12.32 -10.45
CA THR A 25 -8.36 -11.15 -11.05
C THR A 25 -9.70 -10.80 -10.41
N THR A 26 -10.37 -11.77 -9.78
CA THR A 26 -11.69 -11.57 -9.16
C THR A 26 -11.63 -11.34 -7.66
N ARG A 27 -10.55 -11.75 -6.98
CA ARG A 27 -10.29 -11.39 -5.58
C ARG A 27 -9.89 -9.93 -5.44
N ARG A 28 -10.89 -9.07 -5.43
CA ARG A 28 -10.79 -7.68 -5.00
C ARG A 28 -10.62 -7.64 -3.47
N TYR A 29 -9.48 -8.10 -2.96
CA TYR A 29 -9.06 -7.73 -1.61
C TYR A 29 -8.92 -6.20 -1.62
N GLY A 30 -9.85 -5.50 -0.97
CA GLY A 30 -9.74 -4.07 -0.76
C GLY A 30 -8.39 -3.80 -0.13
N LYS A 31 -7.62 -2.86 -0.68
CA LYS A 31 -6.34 -2.42 -0.10
C LYS A 31 -6.62 -2.13 1.38
N PRO A 32 -5.92 -2.79 2.32
CA PRO A 32 -6.08 -2.45 3.73
C PRO A 32 -5.78 -0.95 3.88
N GLN A 33 -6.52 -0.25 4.73
CA GLN A 33 -6.21 1.16 5.03
C GLN A 33 -5.00 1.21 5.97
N PHE A 34 -4.24 2.32 5.97
CA PHE A 34 -3.19 2.49 6.96
C PHE A 34 -3.81 2.81 8.33
N GLY A 35 -4.95 3.51 8.37
CA GLY A 35 -5.66 3.82 9.62
C GLY A 35 -4.80 4.68 10.54
N LEU A 36 -4.12 5.67 9.96
CA LEU A 36 -3.27 6.61 10.67
C LEU A 36 -3.98 7.96 10.66
N ASP A 37 -4.96 8.13 11.56
CA ASP A 37 -5.83 9.30 11.59
C ASP A 37 -5.19 10.50 12.30
N LYS A 38 -4.19 10.25 13.16
CA LYS A 38 -3.53 11.27 13.98
C LYS A 38 -2.05 10.99 14.13
N THR A 39 -1.28 12.06 14.34
CA THR A 39 0.13 11.98 14.73
C THR A 39 0.47 13.15 15.66
N VAL A 40 1.68 13.16 16.23
CA VAL A 40 2.16 14.24 17.08
C VAL A 40 3.25 15.03 16.35
N VAL A 41 3.03 16.33 16.15
CA VAL A 41 4.01 17.26 15.58
C VAL A 41 4.14 18.45 16.53
N ASP A 42 5.36 18.82 16.90
CA ASP A 42 5.64 19.89 17.88
C ASP A 42 4.82 19.76 19.19
N TRP A 43 4.73 18.55 19.73
CA TRP A 43 3.96 18.24 20.94
C TRP A 43 2.44 18.45 20.82
N LYS A 44 1.92 18.64 19.61
CA LYS A 44 0.49 18.77 19.32
C LYS A 44 -0.01 17.58 18.53
N SER A 45 -1.14 17.03 18.96
CA SER A 45 -1.87 16.06 18.14
C SER A 45 -2.45 16.78 16.93
N VAL A 46 -2.17 16.26 15.74
CA VAL A 46 -2.68 16.78 14.47
C VAL A 46 -3.34 15.65 13.69
N ASP A 47 -4.38 16.00 12.92
CA ASP A 47 -5.07 15.04 12.07
C ASP A 47 -4.24 14.72 10.82
N VAL A 48 -4.39 13.50 10.34
CA VAL A 48 -3.68 12.95 9.18
C VAL A 48 -4.69 12.41 8.20
N THR A 49 -4.58 12.82 6.93
CA THR A 49 -5.45 12.36 5.84
C THR A 49 -4.64 11.63 4.77
N GLU A 50 -5.09 10.44 4.39
CA GLU A 50 -4.52 9.72 3.25
C GLU A 50 -5.00 10.36 1.93
N LYS A 51 -4.06 10.80 1.08
CA LYS A 51 -4.37 11.39 -0.22
C LYS A 51 -3.57 10.73 -1.33
N THR A 52 -4.26 10.17 -2.32
CA THR A 52 -3.58 9.70 -3.55
C THR A 52 -3.22 10.91 -4.40
N VAL A 53 -1.92 11.21 -4.51
CA VAL A 53 -1.41 12.36 -5.26
C VAL A 53 -0.98 11.99 -6.68
N TRP A 54 -0.77 10.70 -6.95
CA TRP A 54 -0.50 10.18 -8.28
C TRP A 54 -0.95 8.73 -8.41
N SER A 55 -1.42 8.33 -9.59
CA SER A 55 -1.89 6.98 -9.86
C SER A 55 -1.42 6.49 -11.23
N LYS A 56 -0.90 5.26 -11.26
CA LYS A 56 -0.52 4.52 -12.46
C LYS A 56 -1.08 3.10 -12.38
N PRO A 57 -1.14 2.37 -13.51
CA PRO A 57 -1.66 1.00 -13.53
C PRO A 57 -0.98 0.03 -12.55
N PHE A 58 0.26 0.32 -12.14
CA PHE A 58 1.06 -0.54 -11.26
C PHE A 58 1.24 -0.01 -9.84
N CYS A 59 0.94 1.27 -9.55
CA CYS A 59 1.06 1.82 -8.19
C CYS A 59 0.26 3.11 -7.99
N ASN A 60 -0.05 3.40 -6.73
CA ASN A 60 -0.59 4.69 -6.29
C ASN A 60 0.43 5.34 -5.36
N LEU A 61 0.79 6.59 -5.63
CA LEU A 61 1.54 7.42 -4.70
C LEU A 61 0.54 8.02 -3.70
N VAL A 62 0.62 7.57 -2.46
CA VAL A 62 -0.20 8.06 -1.35
C VAL A 62 0.64 9.00 -0.51
N ARG A 63 0.13 10.18 -0.22
CA ARG A 63 0.67 11.16 0.72
C ARG A 63 -0.15 11.12 2.01
N PHE A 64 0.51 11.23 3.15
CA PHE A 64 -0.14 11.40 4.44
C PHE A 64 -0.12 12.88 4.82
N GLU A 65 -1.20 13.58 4.49
CA GLU A 65 -1.33 15.01 4.69
C GLU A 65 -1.65 15.31 6.17
N ARG A 66 -0.73 15.99 6.85
CA ARG A 66 -0.87 16.42 8.25
C ARG A 66 -1.50 17.82 8.30
N ALA A 67 -2.49 18.02 9.16
CA ALA A 67 -3.17 19.30 9.35
C ALA A 67 -2.28 20.31 10.12
N LEU A 68 -1.25 20.83 9.45
CA LEU A 68 -0.26 21.75 10.02
C LEU A 68 -0.59 23.23 9.73
N PRO A 69 -0.16 24.17 10.59
CA PRO A 69 -0.36 25.61 10.37
C PRO A 69 0.35 26.12 9.12
N ALA A 70 -0.31 26.97 8.32
CA ALA A 70 0.25 27.49 7.05
C ALA A 70 1.55 28.30 7.17
N GLY A 71 1.82 28.90 8.34
CA GLY A 71 3.05 29.65 8.62
C GLY A 71 4.21 28.80 9.16
N ARG A 72 4.01 27.49 9.37
CA ARG A 72 5.05 26.58 9.85
C ARG A 72 6.05 26.29 8.72
N LYS A 73 7.34 26.19 9.06
CA LYS A 73 8.36 25.70 8.14
C LYS A 73 8.00 24.28 7.63
N PRO A 74 8.07 24.00 6.32
CA PRO A 74 7.79 22.67 5.80
C PRO A 74 8.84 21.66 6.28
N ASP A 75 8.36 20.48 6.65
CA ASP A 75 9.21 19.32 6.97
C ASP A 75 9.80 18.73 5.68
N PRO A 76 10.92 17.99 5.75
CA PRO A 76 11.47 17.30 4.59
C PRO A 76 10.47 16.28 4.03
N LYS A 77 10.46 16.13 2.70
CA LYS A 77 9.66 15.11 2.03
C LYS A 77 10.36 13.76 2.13
N LEU A 78 9.63 12.73 2.51
CA LEU A 78 10.11 11.35 2.59
C LEU A 78 9.29 10.49 1.64
N LEU A 79 9.96 9.80 0.71
CA LEU A 79 9.35 8.79 -0.15
C LEU A 79 9.74 7.39 0.34
N ILE A 80 8.74 6.61 0.69
CA ILE A 80 8.87 5.20 1.06
C ILE A 80 8.44 4.37 -0.15
N VAL A 81 9.33 3.50 -0.61
CA VAL A 81 9.03 2.59 -1.73
C VAL A 81 8.78 1.21 -1.17
N ALA A 82 7.53 0.75 -1.20
CA ALA A 82 7.21 -0.60 -0.74
C ALA A 82 7.79 -1.63 -1.73
N PRO A 83 8.40 -2.72 -1.24
CA PRO A 83 8.91 -3.77 -2.12
C PRO A 83 7.77 -4.43 -2.91
N MET A 84 8.02 -4.72 -4.19
CA MET A 84 7.08 -5.43 -5.07
C MET A 84 7.01 -6.93 -4.75
N SER A 85 6.80 -7.31 -3.48
CA SER A 85 6.74 -8.72 -3.07
C SER A 85 5.32 -9.29 -3.08
N GLY A 86 4.38 -8.64 -3.79
CA GLY A 86 2.96 -9.01 -3.77
C GLY A 86 2.24 -8.70 -2.45
N HIS A 87 2.90 -8.00 -1.53
CA HIS A 87 2.33 -7.54 -0.27
C HIS A 87 1.89 -6.08 -0.37
N TYR A 88 0.80 -5.74 0.30
CA TYR A 88 0.30 -4.36 0.33
C TYR A 88 1.31 -3.43 1.02
N ALA A 89 1.45 -2.19 0.51
CA ALA A 89 2.25 -1.13 1.13
C ALA A 89 1.92 -0.88 2.61
N THR A 90 0.74 -1.33 3.07
CA THR A 90 0.32 -1.32 4.48
C THR A 90 1.18 -2.18 5.40
N LEU A 91 2.01 -3.11 4.90
CA LEU A 91 3.01 -3.76 5.74
C LEU A 91 4.00 -2.75 6.35
N LEU A 92 4.25 -1.64 5.65
CA LEU A 92 5.07 -0.54 6.12
C LEU A 92 4.27 0.46 6.96
N ARG A 93 3.06 0.11 7.43
CA ARG A 93 2.25 0.99 8.29
C ARG A 93 3.05 1.48 9.50
N GLY A 94 3.74 0.60 10.21
CA GLY A 94 4.57 1.00 11.35
C GLY A 94 5.70 1.95 10.98
N THR A 95 6.29 1.77 9.78
CA THR A 95 7.31 2.69 9.24
C THR A 95 6.72 4.06 8.93
N VAL A 96 5.54 4.11 8.30
CA VAL A 96 4.83 5.36 8.03
C VAL A 96 4.51 6.07 9.35
N GLU A 97 3.93 5.34 10.31
CA GLU A 97 3.54 5.85 11.64
C GLU A 97 4.72 6.49 12.37
N ALA A 98 5.89 5.84 12.37
CA ALA A 98 7.10 6.35 12.99
C ALA A 98 7.67 7.61 12.30
N MET A 99 7.40 7.79 11.01
CA MET A 99 7.94 8.92 10.22
C MET A 99 7.02 10.14 10.19
N LEU A 100 5.71 9.96 10.42
CA LEU A 100 4.72 11.04 10.42
C LEU A 100 5.07 12.23 11.34
N PRO A 101 5.65 12.05 12.54
CA PRO A 101 6.06 13.17 13.39
C PRO A 101 7.15 14.07 12.78
N HIS A 102 7.93 13.54 11.83
CA HIS A 102 9.21 14.12 11.43
C HIS A 102 9.28 14.54 9.94
N ALA A 103 8.39 14.04 9.09
CA ALA A 103 8.47 14.24 7.65
C ALA A 103 7.10 14.32 6.95
N ASP A 104 7.09 14.90 5.75
CA ASP A 104 5.96 14.83 4.80
C ASP A 104 6.03 13.48 4.03
N VAL A 105 5.34 12.48 4.58
CA VAL A 105 5.47 11.08 4.17
C VAL A 105 4.65 10.77 2.93
N HIS A 106 5.31 10.12 1.97
CA HIS A 106 4.72 9.56 0.76
C HIS A 106 5.08 8.08 0.67
N ILE A 107 4.16 7.24 0.18
CA ILE A 107 4.39 5.82 -0.04
C ILE A 107 3.82 5.36 -1.39
N THR A 108 4.55 4.48 -2.07
CA THR A 108 4.10 3.77 -3.29
C THR A 108 4.01 2.28 -3.06
#